data_AF-A0AA88YW23-F1
#
_entry.id   AF-A0AA88YW23-F1
#
_cell.length_a   1.000
_cell.length_b   1.000
_cell.length_c   1.000
_cell.angle_alpha   90.00
_cell.angle_beta   90.00
_cell.angle_gamma   90.00
#
_symmetry.space_group_name_H-M   'P 1'
#
loop_
_entity.id
_entity.type
_entity.pdbx_description
1 polymer ?
#
loop_
_entity_poly.entity_id
_entity_poly.type
_entity_poly.pdbx_seq_one_letter_code
_entity_poly.pdbx_strand_id
1 'polypeptide(L)'
;MLFPLLLVLQSCDILTSTVFKVSKCPCGKSEWQKQEREMNCNDPACLIPVRQRLTIKSSLDVDQLCSLSKATAEETPTNDSKIFIIKENHVPITPTILVCLVTLACFTMATAFIIVAIRRQRYRSTRKPMEEGFDSAFKEYINYANGLAWSHYTGFLSKLLPVLEDAIKGSKTFKEHPDRTSTLWIMLCPKSGMSSRLEDDDTITVEESLSIPGIKQPIDIFRIQRNKLEKEDSNIPDVCMLYDGEQKGKKRYLDFENAVSRSCRPSILDFRSHDKRIIIKVLALSRWIVLYNIDDEIRYKYPWLLTCLEEMVHEGTSDIIAIYSGKSQEEWTKCIPWTVAIDIDKECYAAEKVQKIINGKTIELATDIAIGDLSFGLAWAFYVNYLKPVTHDLHDRVTEVLNEELNKSGIDGTTVKSSNYFWQIIPTSCSCVPLNEIDDHISSPIVVKPLKTKMYGAQRVFPCNLYSIKRGNAVYYFVGEMFTPCKVLKAMKESNIVHLSDAAMKKQLRQLKHTLQNLLKYIEGANADGLPVKIIHFEDRGHSALSDELIKSISSEDPIEKKLTKQYKYSLSEECMSMLSSKEE
;
A
#
# COMPACT_ATOMS: atom_id res chain seq x y z
N MET A 1 3.56 -22.35 51.43
CA MET A 1 4.85 -22.25 50.68
C MET A 1 5.20 -20.83 50.21
N LEU A 2 4.48 -19.76 50.60
CA LEU A 2 4.81 -18.37 50.19
C LEU A 2 5.32 -17.47 51.33
N PHE A 3 5.36 -17.98 52.57
CA PHE A 3 5.76 -17.20 53.74
C PHE A 3 7.30 -17.05 53.94
N PRO A 4 8.16 -18.03 53.56
CA PRO A 4 9.61 -17.86 53.68
C PRO A 4 10.21 -16.87 52.66
N LEU A 5 9.51 -16.61 51.54
CA LEU A 5 9.99 -15.73 50.46
C LEU A 5 9.84 -14.24 50.81
N LEU A 6 8.85 -13.90 51.64
CA LEU A 6 8.61 -12.52 52.09
C LEU A 6 9.64 -12.05 53.13
N LEU A 7 10.15 -12.95 53.96
CA LEU A 7 11.17 -12.64 54.98
C LEU A 7 12.55 -12.33 54.40
N VAL A 8 12.89 -12.91 53.24
CA VAL A 8 14.16 -12.63 52.56
C VAL A 8 14.12 -11.27 51.84
N LEU A 9 12.95 -10.84 51.34
CA LEU A 9 12.80 -9.58 50.61
C LEU A 9 12.72 -8.35 51.52
N GLN A 10 12.35 -8.50 52.80
CA GLN A 10 12.37 -7.39 53.79
C GLN A 10 13.78 -7.05 54.32
N SER A 11 14.80 -7.84 53.99
CA SER A 11 16.16 -7.67 54.54
C SER A 11 17.11 -6.87 53.65
N CYS A 12 16.65 -6.36 52.50
CA CYS A 12 17.50 -5.71 51.49
C CYS A 12 17.08 -4.27 51.14
N ASP A 13 16.71 -3.46 52.14
CA ASP A 13 16.42 -2.02 51.99
C ASP A 13 17.67 -1.11 52.11
N ILE A 14 18.80 -1.54 51.54
CA ILE A 14 20.00 -0.69 51.44
C ILE A 14 20.53 -0.78 50.02
N LEU A 15 20.00 0.06 49.12
CA LEU A 15 20.66 0.66 47.93
C LEU A 15 19.63 1.17 46.89
N THR A 16 18.80 2.13 47.26
CA THR A 16 18.12 2.99 46.26
C THR A 16 18.24 4.45 46.66
N SER A 17 19.42 5.03 46.44
CA SER A 17 19.54 6.46 46.20
C SER A 17 20.58 6.70 45.10
N THR A 18 20.11 6.81 43.86
CA THR A 18 20.81 7.61 42.84
C THR A 18 19.78 8.12 41.86
N VAL A 19 19.38 9.36 42.08
CA VAL A 19 18.53 10.16 41.22
C VAL A 19 19.30 10.46 39.94
N PHE A 20 18.88 9.91 38.80
CA PHE A 20 19.32 10.42 37.50
C PHE A 20 18.51 11.67 37.16
N LYS A 21 19.12 12.85 37.35
CA LYS A 21 18.70 14.09 36.69
C LYS A 21 18.94 13.92 35.18
N VAL A 22 17.86 13.90 34.39
CA VAL A 22 17.93 14.04 32.93
C VAL A 22 17.89 15.54 32.61
N SER A 23 19.00 16.09 32.14
CA SER A 23 19.05 17.44 31.57
C SER A 23 18.50 17.40 30.13
N LYS A 24 17.62 18.36 29.80
CA LYS A 24 17.07 18.54 28.45
C LYS A 24 18.17 19.04 27.49
N CYS A 25 18.24 18.46 26.29
CA CYS A 25 19.01 19.00 25.18
C CYS A 25 18.27 20.21 24.54
N PRO A 26 18.94 21.31 24.14
CA PRO A 26 18.27 22.52 23.66
C PRO A 26 17.72 22.45 22.22
N CYS A 27 17.86 21.35 21.49
CA CYS A 27 17.58 21.33 20.04
C CYS A 27 16.36 20.51 19.59
N GLY A 28 15.54 19.99 20.51
CA GLY A 28 14.17 19.53 20.20
C GLY A 28 14.02 18.46 19.12
N LYS A 29 14.96 17.52 18.96
CA LYS A 29 14.84 16.38 18.02
C LYS A 29 14.98 15.04 18.74
N SER A 30 14.17 14.06 18.34
CA SER A 30 14.12 12.72 18.92
C SER A 30 15.31 11.85 18.47
N GLU A 31 15.76 11.00 19.40
CA GLU A 31 16.98 10.16 19.33
C GLU A 31 16.93 9.06 18.25
N TRP A 32 15.79 8.89 17.57
CA TRP A 32 15.62 7.89 16.51
C TRP A 32 16.23 8.28 15.16
N GLN A 33 16.44 9.56 14.87
CA GLN A 33 16.97 10.01 13.57
C GLN A 33 18.51 9.99 13.47
N LYS A 34 19.23 9.61 14.54
CA LYS A 34 20.70 9.59 14.56
C LYS A 34 21.31 8.25 14.13
N GLN A 35 20.60 7.15 14.36
CA GLN A 35 21.12 5.79 14.08
C GLN A 35 21.17 5.43 12.59
N GLU A 36 20.44 6.12 11.72
CA GLU A 36 20.38 5.79 10.29
C GLU A 36 21.46 6.49 9.45
N ARG A 37 22.12 7.53 9.98
CA ARG A 37 23.20 8.26 9.29
C ARG A 37 24.61 7.76 9.63
N GLU A 38 24.77 6.98 10.69
CA GLU A 38 26.07 6.46 11.11
C GLU A 38 26.47 5.15 10.42
N MET A 39 25.62 4.57 9.55
CA MET A 39 25.94 3.33 8.80
C MET A 39 26.48 3.55 7.37
N ASN A 40 26.55 4.78 6.85
CA ASN A 40 27.03 5.06 5.48
C ASN A 40 28.04 6.23 5.42
N CYS A 41 29.06 6.21 6.28
CA CYS A 41 30.20 7.12 6.17
C CYS A 41 31.49 6.30 5.96
N ASN A 42 32.11 6.43 4.78
CA ASN A 42 33.40 5.82 4.44
C ASN A 42 34.59 6.77 4.70
N ASP A 43 34.47 7.66 5.69
CA ASP A 43 35.55 8.59 6.04
C ASP A 43 36.44 7.98 7.16
N PRO A 44 37.73 7.71 6.89
CA PRO A 44 38.65 7.11 7.88
C PRO A 44 38.99 8.02 9.06
N ALA A 45 38.50 9.26 9.13
CA ALA A 45 38.77 10.19 10.24
C ALA A 45 37.86 10.01 11.47
N CYS A 46 36.81 9.16 11.42
CA CYS A 46 35.89 8.95 12.54
C CYS A 46 36.04 7.56 13.19
N LEU A 47 37.12 7.33 13.95
CA LEU A 47 37.25 6.16 14.82
C LEU A 47 37.78 6.55 16.21
N ILE A 48 36.94 6.36 17.24
CA ILE A 48 37.32 6.29 18.66
C ILE A 48 37.02 4.85 19.12
N PRO A 49 37.91 4.16 19.87
CA PRO A 49 37.78 2.73 20.10
C PRO A 49 36.91 2.43 21.34
N VAL A 50 35.85 1.64 21.19
CA VAL A 50 35.15 1.01 22.31
C VAL A 50 35.04 -0.50 22.11
N ARG A 51 35.89 -1.19 22.87
CA ARG A 51 35.80 -2.53 23.48
C ARG A 51 34.90 -3.60 22.84
N GLN A 52 35.59 -4.60 22.29
CA GLN A 52 35.34 -6.04 22.24
C GLN A 52 34.04 -6.57 22.88
N ARG A 53 33.15 -7.11 22.04
CA ARG A 53 32.22 -8.19 22.42
C ARG A 53 32.87 -9.54 22.11
N LEU A 54 33.15 -10.30 23.16
CA LEU A 54 33.47 -11.72 23.10
C LEU A 54 32.24 -12.49 22.56
N THR A 55 32.44 -13.20 21.46
CA THR A 55 31.49 -14.20 20.97
C THR A 55 31.88 -15.53 21.59
N ILE A 56 31.02 -16.09 22.43
CA ILE A 56 31.17 -17.45 22.94
C ILE A 56 30.86 -18.40 21.78
N LYS A 57 31.89 -18.98 21.18
CA LYS A 57 31.76 -20.23 20.42
C LYS A 57 31.99 -21.40 21.38
N SER A 58 31.00 -22.26 21.41
CA SER A 58 31.02 -23.56 22.04
C SER A 58 31.99 -24.52 21.32
N SER A 59 33.14 -24.76 21.94
CA SER A 59 33.83 -26.06 21.91
C SER A 59 35.01 -25.98 22.89
N LEU A 60 34.88 -26.65 24.02
CA LEU A 60 36.03 -26.92 24.89
C LEU A 60 36.98 -27.86 24.15
N ASP A 61 38.25 -27.49 24.13
CA ASP A 61 39.35 -28.46 24.16
C ASP A 61 40.23 -28.08 25.36
N VAL A 62 40.45 -29.03 26.27
CA VAL A 62 41.00 -28.81 27.62
C VAL A 62 42.53 -28.86 27.64
N ASP A 63 43.18 -29.17 26.51
CA ASP A 63 44.62 -29.44 26.47
C ASP A 63 45.52 -28.33 25.89
N GLN A 64 45.03 -27.11 25.68
CA GLN A 64 45.84 -26.01 25.09
C GLN A 64 46.08 -24.77 25.98
N LEU A 65 45.77 -24.83 27.27
CA LEU A 65 46.01 -23.71 28.21
C LEU A 65 47.27 -23.87 29.08
N CYS A 66 48.25 -24.66 28.62
CA CYS A 66 49.56 -24.80 29.28
C CYS A 66 50.72 -24.71 28.27
N SER A 67 50.82 -23.60 27.52
CA SER A 67 52.09 -23.25 26.87
C SER A 67 52.10 -21.80 26.41
N LEU A 68 53.26 -21.15 26.61
CA LEU A 68 53.65 -19.81 26.15
C LEU A 68 53.33 -18.66 27.10
N SER A 69 53.87 -18.80 28.32
CA SER A 69 54.64 -17.70 28.90
C SER A 69 56.02 -17.62 28.20
N LYS A 70 56.56 -16.40 28.12
CA LYS A 70 57.93 -15.99 27.73
C LYS A 70 58.17 -15.60 26.26
N ALA A 71 58.35 -14.29 26.08
CA ALA A 71 59.25 -13.54 25.19
C ALA A 71 58.49 -12.30 24.70
N THR A 72 58.95 -11.05 24.78
CA THR A 72 60.23 -10.45 25.16
C THR A 72 59.92 -8.97 25.48
N ALA A 73 60.68 -8.41 26.41
CA ALA A 73 60.62 -7.01 26.80
C ALA A 73 61.46 -6.13 25.86
N GLU A 74 61.12 -4.83 25.85
CA GLU A 74 61.84 -3.60 25.43
C GLU A 74 60.79 -2.71 24.72
N GLU A 75 60.42 -1.50 25.15
CA GLU A 75 61.23 -0.36 25.60
C GLU A 75 60.54 0.47 26.73
N THR A 76 61.26 1.51 27.14
CA THR A 76 61.30 2.39 28.34
C THR A 76 60.09 3.33 28.61
N PRO A 77 60.07 4.05 29.77
CA PRO A 77 58.86 4.34 30.55
C PRO A 77 58.42 5.81 30.57
N THR A 78 57.17 6.06 30.98
CA THR A 78 56.77 7.32 31.64
C THR A 78 55.72 7.09 32.73
N ASN A 79 56.17 7.35 33.96
CA ASN A 79 55.54 7.81 35.21
C ASN A 79 54.03 7.74 35.49
N ASP A 80 53.79 7.36 36.75
CA ASP A 80 52.74 7.79 37.68
C ASP A 80 51.30 7.31 37.45
N SER A 81 50.96 6.16 38.05
CA SER A 81 49.65 5.98 38.68
C SER A 81 49.72 4.98 39.85
N LYS A 82 49.32 5.42 41.04
CA LYS A 82 49.18 4.61 42.25
C LYS A 82 48.13 3.50 42.04
N ILE A 83 48.56 2.24 42.12
CA ILE A 83 47.65 1.09 42.17
C ILE A 83 47.21 0.87 43.62
N PHE A 84 45.91 0.97 43.88
CA PHE A 84 45.29 0.48 45.11
C PHE A 84 45.11 -1.04 44.99
N ILE A 85 45.84 -1.81 45.81
CA ILE A 85 45.63 -3.25 45.95
C ILE A 85 44.43 -3.45 46.89
N ILE A 86 43.27 -3.83 46.33
CA ILE A 86 42.15 -4.37 47.10
C ILE A 86 42.50 -5.84 47.41
N LYS A 87 42.71 -6.16 48.69
CA LYS A 87 42.85 -7.55 49.15
C LYS A 87 41.51 -8.27 48.96
N GLU A 88 41.48 -9.26 48.07
CA GLU A 88 40.39 -10.23 48.00
C GLU A 88 40.43 -11.12 49.25
N ASN A 89 39.48 -10.91 50.16
CA ASN A 89 39.21 -11.88 51.21
C ASN A 89 38.40 -13.02 50.60
N HIS A 90 39.06 -14.14 50.28
CA HIS A 90 38.39 -15.38 49.94
C HIS A 90 37.62 -15.90 51.16
N VAL A 91 36.30 -15.70 51.16
CA VAL A 91 35.41 -16.41 52.08
C VAL A 91 35.28 -17.84 51.58
N PRO A 92 35.61 -18.87 52.39
CA PRO A 92 35.48 -20.25 51.96
C PRO A 92 34.00 -20.56 51.68
N ILE A 93 33.70 -20.93 50.44
CA ILE A 93 32.38 -21.42 50.05
C ILE A 93 32.18 -22.76 50.76
N THR A 94 31.40 -22.76 51.83
CA THR A 94 31.02 -23.99 52.51
C THR A 94 30.13 -24.85 51.60
N PRO A 95 30.13 -26.18 51.75
CA PRO A 95 29.29 -27.08 50.96
C PRO A 95 27.81 -26.66 50.94
N THR A 96 27.33 -26.06 52.03
CA THR A 96 25.98 -25.53 52.16
C THR A 96 25.70 -24.37 51.20
N ILE A 97 26.66 -23.45 51.02
CA ILE A 97 26.54 -22.33 50.08
C ILE A 97 26.53 -22.87 48.64
N LEU A 98 27.36 -23.88 48.35
CA LEU A 98 27.38 -24.51 47.03
C LEU A 98 26.05 -25.20 46.70
N VAL A 99 25.48 -25.94 47.65
CA VAL A 99 24.16 -26.58 47.48
C VAL A 99 23.06 -25.53 47.28
N CYS A 100 23.08 -24.42 48.02
CA CYS A 100 22.13 -23.32 47.83
C CYS A 100 22.26 -22.68 46.43
N LEU A 101 23.49 -22.45 45.94
CA LEU A 101 23.73 -21.89 44.61
C LEU A 101 23.28 -22.83 43.49
N VAL A 102 23.56 -24.12 43.61
CA VAL A 102 23.11 -25.14 42.64
C VAL A 102 21.59 -25.26 42.64
N THR A 103 20.95 -25.24 43.81
CA THR A 103 19.49 -25.30 43.92
C THR A 103 18.84 -24.07 43.30
N LEU A 104 19.41 -22.88 43.53
CA LEU A 104 18.95 -21.62 42.93
C LEU A 104 19.14 -21.61 41.39
N ALA A 105 20.24 -22.16 40.89
CA ALA A 105 20.49 -22.30 39.46
C ALA A 105 19.48 -23.27 38.80
N CYS A 106 19.20 -24.41 39.44
CA CYS A 106 18.18 -25.35 38.96
C CYS A 106 16.79 -24.73 38.95
N PHE A 107 16.43 -23.96 39.98
CA PHE A 107 15.13 -23.30 40.07
C PHE A 107 14.96 -22.20 39.01
N THR A 108 16.02 -21.40 38.76
CA THR A 108 16.00 -20.38 37.71
C THR A 108 15.90 -20.99 36.31
N MET A 109 16.61 -22.09 36.03
CA MET A 109 16.48 -22.80 34.76
C MET A 109 15.09 -23.43 34.56
N ALA A 110 14.52 -24.06 35.60
CA ALA A 110 13.17 -24.62 35.53
C ALA A 110 12.12 -23.52 35.27
N THR A 111 12.26 -22.37 35.93
CA THR A 111 11.37 -21.22 35.74
C THR A 111 11.50 -20.64 34.33
N ALA A 112 12.72 -20.53 33.80
CA ALA A 112 12.96 -20.10 32.42
C ALA A 112 12.32 -21.07 31.40
N PHE A 113 12.43 -22.39 31.62
CA PHE A 113 11.78 -23.40 30.78
C PHE A 113 10.26 -23.29 30.81
N ILE A 114 9.66 -23.09 31.98
CA ILE A 114 8.22 -22.90 32.12
C ILE A 114 7.78 -21.60 31.42
N ILE A 115 8.53 -20.50 31.55
CA ILE A 115 8.23 -19.25 30.84
C ILE A 115 8.31 -19.43 29.33
N VAL A 116 9.32 -20.16 28.82
CA VAL A 116 9.45 -20.47 27.39
C VAL A 116 8.32 -21.39 26.92
N ALA A 117 7.93 -22.39 27.72
CA ALA A 117 6.81 -23.29 27.41
C ALA A 117 5.48 -22.54 27.37
N ILE A 118 5.21 -21.68 28.35
CA ILE A 118 4.02 -20.81 28.40
C ILE A 118 4.04 -19.84 27.22
N ARG A 119 5.17 -19.21 26.91
CA ARG A 119 5.29 -18.32 25.72
C ARG A 119 5.06 -19.09 24.43
N ARG A 120 5.57 -20.31 24.29
CA ARG A 120 5.38 -21.18 23.11
C ARG A 120 3.93 -21.66 22.98
N GLN A 121 3.27 -21.97 24.09
CA GLN A 121 1.86 -22.35 24.12
C GLN A 121 0.95 -21.15 23.80
N ARG A 122 1.27 -19.96 24.34
CA ARG A 122 0.58 -18.70 24.02
C ARG A 122 0.79 -18.29 22.56
N TYR A 123 2.00 -18.49 22.02
CA TYR A 123 2.31 -18.27 20.60
C TYR A 123 1.58 -19.25 19.67
N ARG A 124 1.34 -20.49 20.13
CA ARG A 124 0.52 -21.47 19.41
C ARG A 124 -0.98 -21.20 19.52
N SER A 125 -1.46 -20.65 20.63
CA SER A 125 -2.89 -20.35 20.82
C SER A 125 -3.33 -19.01 20.21
N THR A 126 -2.41 -18.05 20.02
CA THR A 126 -2.69 -16.80 19.31
C THR A 126 -2.55 -16.91 17.79
N ARG A 127 -1.90 -17.97 17.27
CA ARG A 127 -2.05 -18.40 15.88
C ARG A 127 -3.31 -19.26 15.74
N LYS A 128 -4.47 -18.61 15.64
CA LYS A 128 -5.44 -19.07 14.62
C LYS A 128 -4.71 -19.09 13.28
N PRO A 129 -4.98 -20.04 12.37
CA PRO A 129 -4.30 -20.08 11.08
C PRO A 129 -4.39 -18.69 10.44
N MET A 130 -3.23 -18.08 10.26
CA MET A 130 -3.04 -16.79 9.59
C MET A 130 -3.22 -16.97 8.07
N GLU A 131 -4.11 -17.86 7.67
CA GLU A 131 -4.45 -18.23 6.29
C GLU A 131 -5.65 -17.40 5.80
N GLU A 132 -6.54 -16.97 6.70
CA GLU A 132 -7.61 -16.01 6.33
C GLU A 132 -7.11 -14.56 6.19
N GLY A 133 -5.96 -14.23 6.79
CA GLY A 133 -5.40 -12.86 6.77
C GLY A 133 -4.60 -12.52 5.52
N PHE A 134 -3.86 -13.50 4.96
CA PHE A 134 -2.94 -13.26 3.85
C PHE A 134 -3.68 -13.10 2.51
N ASP A 135 -4.73 -13.91 2.28
CA ASP A 135 -5.61 -13.84 1.11
C ASP A 135 -6.41 -12.50 1.09
N SER A 136 -6.67 -11.91 2.27
CA SER A 136 -7.28 -10.57 2.38
C SER A 136 -6.29 -9.44 2.06
N ALA A 137 -5.06 -9.53 2.55
CA ALA A 137 -4.04 -8.51 2.35
C ALA A 137 -3.59 -8.44 0.88
N PHE A 138 -3.44 -9.59 0.21
CA PHE A 138 -3.06 -9.61 -1.20
C PHE A 138 -4.17 -9.09 -2.11
N LYS A 139 -5.43 -9.44 -1.82
CA LYS A 139 -6.58 -8.79 -2.46
C LYS A 139 -6.47 -7.28 -2.29
N GLU A 140 -6.17 -6.76 -1.11
CA GLU A 140 -6.02 -5.31 -0.90
C GLU A 140 -4.93 -4.65 -1.77
N TYR A 141 -3.74 -5.27 -1.91
CA TYR A 141 -2.61 -4.66 -2.63
C TYR A 141 -2.81 -4.51 -4.15
N ILE A 142 -3.37 -5.51 -4.84
CA ILE A 142 -3.62 -5.46 -6.30
C ILE A 142 -4.56 -4.29 -6.65
N ASN A 143 -5.42 -3.89 -5.72
CA ASN A 143 -6.48 -2.91 -6.01
C ASN A 143 -5.99 -1.48 -6.01
N TYR A 144 -4.98 -1.17 -5.19
CA TYR A 144 -4.40 0.17 -5.12
C TYR A 144 -3.73 0.52 -6.44
N ALA A 145 -2.93 -0.40 -6.99
CA ALA A 145 -2.26 -0.21 -8.27
C ALA A 145 -3.26 -0.01 -9.41
N ASN A 146 -4.34 -0.79 -9.44
CA ASN A 146 -5.40 -0.65 -10.44
C ASN A 146 -6.08 0.73 -10.37
N GLY A 147 -6.43 1.21 -9.17
CA GLY A 147 -7.00 2.55 -9.01
C GLY A 147 -6.05 3.66 -9.50
N LEU A 148 -4.75 3.54 -9.19
CA LEU A 148 -3.72 4.50 -9.64
C LEU A 148 -3.54 4.47 -11.17
N ALA A 149 -3.45 3.29 -11.76
CA ALA A 149 -3.28 3.11 -13.21
C ALA A 149 -4.47 3.69 -13.97
N TRP A 150 -5.70 3.40 -13.51
CA TRP A 150 -6.92 3.96 -14.11
C TRP A 150 -7.03 5.47 -13.94
N SER A 151 -6.65 6.01 -12.78
CA SER A 151 -6.57 7.45 -12.56
C SER A 151 -5.59 8.11 -13.53
N HIS A 152 -4.41 7.52 -13.73
CA HIS A 152 -3.42 8.02 -14.70
C HIS A 152 -3.93 7.93 -16.15
N TYR A 153 -4.54 6.81 -16.52
CA TYR A 153 -5.09 6.61 -17.86
C TYR A 153 -6.21 7.63 -18.18
N THR A 154 -7.22 7.72 -17.32
CA THR A 154 -8.38 8.60 -17.53
C THR A 154 -8.03 10.08 -17.39
N GLY A 155 -7.12 10.43 -16.47
CA GLY A 155 -6.72 11.81 -16.24
C GLY A 155 -5.78 12.37 -17.30
N PHE A 156 -4.88 11.52 -17.82
CA PHE A 156 -3.75 11.94 -18.65
C PHE A 156 -3.65 11.16 -19.97
N LEU A 157 -3.43 9.84 -19.93
CA LEU A 157 -3.08 9.09 -21.16
C LEU A 157 -4.18 9.09 -22.21
N SER A 158 -5.45 8.96 -21.81
CA SER A 158 -6.60 8.97 -22.73
C SER A 158 -6.74 10.27 -23.54
N LYS A 159 -6.18 11.38 -23.05
CA LYS A 159 -6.14 12.66 -23.75
C LYS A 159 -4.87 12.84 -24.56
N LEU A 160 -3.73 12.35 -24.05
CA LEU A 160 -2.43 12.49 -24.68
C LEU A 160 -2.27 11.54 -25.86
N LEU A 161 -2.54 10.24 -25.66
CA LEU A 161 -2.26 9.19 -26.64
C LEU A 161 -2.86 9.46 -28.02
N PRO A 162 -4.12 9.93 -28.16
CA PRO A 162 -4.71 10.19 -29.48
C PRO A 162 -4.01 11.31 -30.28
N VAL A 163 -3.32 12.25 -29.62
CA VAL A 163 -2.67 13.40 -30.27
C VAL A 163 -1.14 13.29 -30.25
N LEU A 164 -0.60 12.31 -29.54
CA LEU A 164 0.83 12.23 -29.27
C LEU A 164 1.64 12.03 -30.56
N GLU A 165 1.18 11.14 -31.43
CA GLU A 165 1.89 10.85 -32.68
C GLU A 165 1.97 12.08 -33.57
N ASP A 166 0.87 12.81 -33.73
CA ASP A 166 0.82 14.05 -34.51
C ASP A 166 1.69 15.14 -33.88
N ALA A 167 1.67 15.25 -32.54
CA ALA A 167 2.53 16.20 -31.83
C ALA A 167 4.02 15.88 -32.02
N ILE A 168 4.41 14.61 -31.95
CA ILE A 168 5.79 14.16 -32.19
C ILE A 168 6.17 14.44 -33.65
N LYS A 169 5.35 14.04 -34.62
CA LYS A 169 5.58 14.28 -36.05
C LYS A 169 5.63 15.76 -36.41
N GLY A 170 4.88 16.59 -35.70
CA GLY A 170 4.88 18.04 -35.84
C GLY A 170 6.15 18.70 -35.31
N SER A 171 6.89 18.03 -34.41
CA SER A 171 8.08 18.57 -33.76
C SER A 171 9.24 18.79 -34.74
N LYS A 172 10.09 19.77 -34.41
CA LYS A 172 11.31 20.05 -35.18
C LYS A 172 12.24 18.84 -35.20
N THR A 173 12.44 18.19 -34.05
CA THR A 173 13.31 17.03 -33.90
C THR A 173 12.89 15.87 -34.80
N PHE A 174 11.59 15.55 -34.85
CA PHE A 174 11.10 14.49 -35.74
C PHE A 174 11.26 14.88 -37.22
N LYS A 175 11.01 16.13 -37.59
CA LYS A 175 11.17 16.62 -38.97
C LYS A 175 12.62 16.56 -39.44
N GLU A 176 13.58 16.81 -38.55
CA GLU A 176 15.02 16.76 -38.85
C GLU A 176 15.56 15.32 -38.85
N HIS A 177 15.01 14.45 -37.99
CA HIS A 177 15.50 13.09 -37.78
C HIS A 177 14.35 12.07 -37.62
N PRO A 178 13.54 11.83 -38.68
CA PRO A 178 12.37 10.96 -38.59
C PRO A 178 12.76 9.51 -38.26
N ASP A 179 13.89 9.04 -38.79
CA ASP A 179 14.37 7.67 -38.60
C ASP A 179 14.99 7.42 -37.20
N ARG A 180 15.20 8.49 -36.43
CA ARG A 180 15.83 8.43 -35.09
C ARG A 180 14.90 8.87 -33.97
N THR A 181 13.67 9.27 -34.29
CA THR A 181 12.72 9.78 -33.32
C THR A 181 11.56 8.81 -33.19
N SER A 182 11.45 8.16 -32.03
CA SER A 182 10.32 7.28 -31.74
C SER A 182 9.02 8.06 -31.66
N THR A 183 7.96 7.55 -32.28
CA THR A 183 6.57 8.03 -32.06
C THR A 183 5.91 7.36 -30.86
N LEU A 184 6.60 6.42 -30.21
CA LEU A 184 6.09 5.69 -29.06
C LEU A 184 6.29 6.49 -27.77
N TRP A 185 5.25 6.51 -26.94
CA TRP A 185 5.36 6.93 -25.55
C TRP A 185 6.03 5.82 -24.73
N ILE A 186 7.15 6.13 -24.09
CA ILE A 186 7.84 5.20 -23.20
C ILE A 186 7.60 5.66 -21.76
N MET A 187 6.86 4.86 -20.99
CA MET A 187 6.75 5.04 -19.55
C MET A 187 7.77 4.16 -18.84
N LEU A 188 8.59 4.79 -18.00
CA LEU A 188 9.56 4.09 -17.18
C LEU A 188 8.94 3.79 -15.82
N CYS A 189 8.91 2.51 -15.45
CA CYS A 189 8.40 2.04 -14.15
C CYS A 189 9.58 1.50 -13.33
N PRO A 190 10.22 2.32 -12.47
CA PRO A 190 11.37 1.89 -11.71
C PRO A 190 10.97 0.80 -10.71
N LYS A 191 11.77 -0.27 -10.62
CA LYS A 191 11.54 -1.38 -9.68
C LYS A 191 11.57 -0.94 -8.21
N SER A 192 12.27 0.15 -7.91
CA SER A 192 12.32 0.75 -6.58
C SER A 192 10.99 1.40 -6.16
N GLY A 193 10.07 1.64 -7.09
CA GLY A 193 8.89 2.47 -6.87
C GLY A 193 9.20 3.96 -6.65
N MET A 194 10.47 4.35 -6.69
CA MET A 194 10.91 5.73 -6.54
C MET A 194 11.12 6.36 -7.91
N SER A 195 10.42 7.46 -8.18
CA SER A 195 10.66 8.29 -9.36
C SER A 195 11.68 9.38 -9.01
N SER A 196 12.91 9.27 -9.54
CA SER A 196 13.81 10.40 -9.71
C SER A 196 13.49 11.14 -11.02
N ARG A 197 13.98 12.37 -11.18
CA ARG A 197 14.00 12.96 -12.53
C ARG A 197 15.08 12.24 -13.31
N LEU A 198 14.83 12.02 -14.60
CA LEU A 198 15.85 11.47 -15.50
C LEU A 198 17.08 12.39 -15.58
N GLU A 199 16.88 13.70 -15.41
CA GLU A 199 17.95 14.71 -15.37
C GLU A 199 18.82 14.63 -14.11
N ASP A 200 18.29 14.05 -13.02
CA ASP A 200 19.01 13.93 -11.73
C ASP A 200 19.81 12.62 -11.66
N ASP A 201 19.68 11.75 -12.66
CA ASP A 201 20.38 10.47 -12.73
C ASP A 201 21.63 10.61 -13.61
N ASP A 202 22.74 10.97 -12.97
CA ASP A 202 24.07 11.10 -13.61
C ASP A 202 24.55 9.80 -14.29
N THR A 203 23.88 8.66 -14.03
CA THR A 203 24.18 7.37 -14.66
C THR A 203 23.46 7.15 -15.98
N ILE A 204 22.45 7.97 -16.31
CA ILE A 204 21.83 7.99 -17.65
C ILE A 204 22.73 8.82 -18.58
N THR A 205 23.94 8.35 -18.79
CA THR A 205 24.63 8.61 -20.05
C THR A 205 23.98 7.74 -21.11
N VAL A 206 23.56 8.36 -22.22
CA VAL A 206 23.19 7.62 -23.43
C VAL A 206 24.38 6.72 -23.76
N GLU A 207 24.20 5.40 -23.63
CA GLU A 207 25.21 4.32 -23.65
C GLU A 207 25.81 3.93 -22.28
N GLU A 208 25.23 2.92 -21.62
CA GLU A 208 25.82 1.57 -21.47
C GLU A 208 24.95 0.69 -20.55
N SER A 209 24.66 -0.53 -20.99
CA SER A 209 23.90 -1.55 -20.27
C SER A 209 24.70 -2.17 -19.11
N LEU A 210 24.21 -2.10 -17.88
CA LEU A 210 24.85 -2.72 -16.71
C LEU A 210 24.01 -3.84 -16.07
N SER A 211 24.67 -4.98 -15.89
CA SER A 211 24.25 -6.14 -15.09
C SER A 211 24.57 -5.92 -13.60
N ILE A 212 23.61 -6.15 -12.71
CA ILE A 212 23.79 -6.02 -11.25
C ILE A 212 23.90 -7.41 -10.59
N PRO A 213 24.98 -7.72 -9.82
CA PRO A 213 25.08 -8.94 -9.04
C PRO A 213 24.82 -8.73 -7.54
N GLY A 214 24.09 -9.66 -6.92
CA GLY A 214 24.29 -10.03 -5.51
C GLY A 214 23.16 -9.74 -4.52
N ILE A 215 22.09 -10.55 -4.50
CA ILE A 215 21.28 -10.85 -3.31
C ILE A 215 20.79 -12.30 -3.44
N LYS A 216 21.40 -13.25 -2.71
CA LYS A 216 20.97 -14.66 -2.71
C LYS A 216 19.99 -14.94 -1.58
N GLN A 217 18.71 -15.07 -1.92
CA GLN A 217 17.67 -15.72 -1.11
C GLN A 217 17.30 -17.09 -1.72
N PRO A 218 16.56 -17.98 -1.02
CA PRO A 218 16.11 -19.28 -1.56
C PRO A 218 15.38 -19.19 -2.92
N ILE A 219 14.85 -18.01 -3.22
CA ILE A 219 14.10 -17.56 -4.40
C ILE A 219 14.99 -17.44 -5.66
N ASP A 220 16.31 -17.30 -5.52
CA ASP A 220 17.24 -17.34 -6.65
C ASP A 220 17.30 -18.73 -7.29
N ILE A 221 16.84 -19.78 -6.60
CA ILE A 221 16.93 -21.15 -7.13
C ILE A 221 16.06 -21.32 -8.37
N PHE A 222 14.80 -20.86 -8.40
CA PHE A 222 13.94 -21.07 -9.57
C PHE A 222 14.43 -20.27 -10.79
N ARG A 223 14.82 -19.02 -10.59
CA ARG A 223 15.34 -18.18 -11.67
C ARG A 223 16.72 -18.62 -12.15
N ILE A 224 17.63 -18.98 -11.24
CA ILE A 224 18.96 -19.52 -11.61
C ILE A 224 18.80 -20.90 -12.25
N GLN A 225 17.91 -21.76 -11.75
CA GLN A 225 17.63 -23.05 -12.38
C GLN A 225 17.01 -22.88 -13.75
N ARG A 226 16.06 -21.96 -13.94
CA ARG A 226 15.50 -21.65 -15.26
C ARG A 226 16.57 -21.15 -16.22
N ASN A 227 17.35 -20.14 -15.84
CA ASN A 227 18.43 -19.63 -16.71
C ASN A 227 19.53 -20.67 -16.99
N LYS A 228 19.77 -21.59 -16.05
CA LYS A 228 20.72 -22.69 -16.23
C LYS A 228 20.14 -23.77 -17.15
N LEU A 229 18.88 -24.15 -16.95
CA LEU A 229 18.17 -25.14 -17.75
C LEU A 229 17.87 -24.62 -19.16
N GLU A 230 17.57 -23.34 -19.34
CA GLU A 230 17.40 -22.68 -20.66
C GLU A 230 18.69 -22.74 -21.49
N LYS A 231 19.86 -22.81 -20.83
CA LYS A 231 21.16 -22.98 -21.49
C LYS A 231 21.51 -24.44 -21.74
N GLU A 232 21.04 -25.36 -20.89
CA GLU A 232 21.43 -26.77 -20.90
C GLU A 232 20.45 -27.68 -21.64
N ASP A 233 19.17 -27.31 -21.71
CA ASP A 233 18.11 -28.17 -22.24
C ASP A 233 17.21 -27.40 -23.22
N SER A 234 17.40 -27.68 -24.51
CA SER A 234 16.55 -27.13 -25.56
C SER A 234 15.09 -27.59 -25.44
N ASN A 235 14.73 -28.54 -24.57
CA ASN A 235 13.38 -29.10 -24.47
C ASN A 235 12.50 -28.52 -23.36
N ILE A 236 12.79 -27.32 -22.85
CA ILE A 236 11.93 -26.69 -21.85
C ILE A 236 10.53 -26.41 -22.43
N PRO A 237 9.45 -26.83 -21.73
CA PRO A 237 8.10 -26.51 -22.15
C PRO A 237 7.81 -25.03 -21.94
N ASP A 238 7.28 -24.38 -22.98
CA ASP A 238 6.83 -22.99 -22.88
C ASP A 238 5.46 -22.90 -22.18
N VAL A 239 4.67 -23.98 -22.27
CA VAL A 239 3.31 -24.08 -21.73
C VAL A 239 3.17 -25.40 -20.95
N CYS A 240 2.64 -25.34 -19.74
CA CYS A 240 2.21 -26.53 -18.99
C CYS A 240 0.69 -26.58 -18.91
N MET A 241 0.07 -27.61 -19.47
CA MET A 241 -1.35 -27.89 -19.25
C MET A 241 -1.52 -28.87 -18.10
N LEU A 242 -2.16 -28.40 -17.02
CA LEU A 242 -2.56 -29.20 -15.86
C LEU A 242 -4.03 -29.57 -15.99
N TYR A 243 -4.36 -30.85 -15.76
CA TYR A 243 -5.76 -31.31 -15.79
C TYR A 243 -6.01 -32.42 -14.75
N ASP A 244 -7.28 -32.63 -14.43
CA ASP A 244 -7.73 -33.74 -13.58
C ASP A 244 -7.99 -35.00 -14.42
N GLY A 245 -7.23 -36.08 -14.17
CA GLY A 245 -7.33 -37.36 -14.87
C GLY A 245 -8.71 -38.04 -14.84
N GLU A 246 -9.58 -37.74 -13.87
CA GLU A 246 -10.95 -38.31 -13.83
C GLU A 246 -11.87 -37.76 -14.92
N GLN A 247 -11.53 -36.61 -15.50
CA GLN A 247 -12.33 -35.93 -16.52
C GLN A 247 -11.93 -36.35 -17.95
N LYS A 248 -11.24 -37.49 -18.12
CA LYS A 248 -10.81 -38.07 -19.42
C LYS A 248 -12.01 -38.53 -20.25
N GLY A 249 -12.74 -37.58 -20.81
CA GLY A 249 -13.83 -37.84 -21.71
C GLY A 249 -14.34 -36.55 -22.33
N LYS A 250 -13.63 -36.01 -23.33
CA LYS A 250 -14.20 -35.12 -24.37
C LYS A 250 -13.14 -34.79 -25.43
N LYS A 251 -13.53 -34.98 -26.70
CA LYS A 251 -12.88 -34.49 -27.93
C LYS A 251 -12.25 -33.09 -27.81
N ARG A 252 -12.84 -32.21 -26.99
CA ARG A 252 -12.36 -30.84 -26.70
C ARG A 252 -10.96 -30.78 -26.10
N TYR A 253 -10.54 -31.76 -25.30
CA TYR A 253 -9.18 -31.79 -24.75
C TYR A 253 -8.12 -31.89 -25.85
N LEU A 254 -8.38 -32.73 -26.87
CA LEU A 254 -7.50 -32.88 -28.03
C LEU A 254 -7.43 -31.60 -28.85
N ASP A 255 -8.52 -30.84 -28.93
CA ASP A 255 -8.53 -29.55 -29.62
C ASP A 255 -7.62 -28.51 -28.92
N PHE A 256 -7.59 -28.51 -27.58
CA PHE A 256 -6.68 -27.66 -26.80
C PHE A 256 -5.22 -28.11 -26.91
N GLU A 257 -4.95 -29.40 -26.81
CA GLU A 257 -3.60 -29.95 -27.03
C GLU A 257 -3.07 -29.58 -28.42
N ASN A 258 -3.91 -29.70 -29.45
CA ASN A 258 -3.57 -29.32 -30.82
C ASN A 258 -3.37 -27.79 -30.97
N ALA A 259 -4.15 -26.96 -30.28
CA ALA A 259 -4.01 -25.51 -30.34
C ALA A 259 -2.72 -25.02 -29.67
N VAL A 260 -2.37 -25.58 -28.51
CA VAL A 260 -1.16 -25.23 -27.76
C VAL A 260 0.09 -25.74 -28.48
N SER A 261 0.08 -26.99 -28.97
CA SER A 261 1.22 -27.61 -29.68
C SER A 261 1.60 -26.92 -31.00
N ARG A 262 0.65 -26.26 -31.67
CA ARG A 262 0.93 -25.47 -32.89
C ARG A 262 1.76 -24.22 -32.63
N SER A 263 1.77 -23.72 -31.39
CA SER A 263 2.32 -22.41 -31.05
C SER A 263 3.53 -22.49 -30.14
N CYS A 264 3.60 -23.54 -29.32
CA CYS A 264 4.52 -23.68 -28.21
C CYS A 264 4.82 -25.16 -27.97
N ARG A 265 5.78 -25.46 -27.10
CA ARG A 265 6.04 -26.83 -26.62
C ARG A 265 5.22 -27.09 -25.36
N PRO A 266 4.11 -27.86 -25.44
CA PRO A 266 3.32 -28.17 -24.26
C PRO A 266 3.98 -29.28 -23.45
N SER A 267 3.98 -29.14 -22.13
CA SER A 267 3.98 -30.27 -21.21
C SER A 267 2.57 -30.50 -20.69
N ILE A 268 2.14 -31.74 -20.68
CA ILE A 268 0.79 -32.11 -20.30
C ILE A 268 0.89 -32.99 -19.08
N LEU A 269 0.35 -32.52 -17.96
CA LEU A 269 0.44 -33.22 -16.69
C LEU A 269 -0.93 -33.42 -16.07
N ASP A 270 -1.17 -34.65 -15.66
CA ASP A 270 -2.26 -35.03 -14.79
C ASP A 270 -1.78 -34.91 -13.34
N PHE A 271 -2.36 -34.00 -12.57
CA PHE A 271 -1.91 -33.75 -11.20
C PHE A 271 -2.23 -34.89 -10.22
N ARG A 272 -3.03 -35.90 -10.63
CA ARG A 272 -3.25 -37.13 -9.84
C ARG A 272 -2.20 -38.19 -10.09
N SER A 273 -1.80 -38.36 -11.34
CA SER A 273 -0.94 -39.48 -11.74
C SER A 273 0.55 -39.14 -11.70
N HIS A 274 0.91 -37.86 -11.76
CA HIS A 274 2.30 -37.44 -11.77
C HIS A 274 2.81 -37.12 -10.37
N ASP A 275 4.10 -37.39 -10.12
CA ASP A 275 4.77 -37.02 -8.88
C ASP A 275 4.74 -35.49 -8.70
N LYS A 276 4.36 -35.04 -7.50
CA LYS A 276 4.33 -33.62 -7.12
C LYS A 276 5.61 -32.87 -7.50
N ARG A 277 6.78 -33.50 -7.35
CA ARG A 277 8.09 -32.90 -7.69
C ARG A 277 8.24 -32.69 -9.18
N ILE A 278 7.72 -33.60 -9.99
CA ILE A 278 7.71 -33.45 -11.46
C ILE A 278 6.81 -32.29 -11.84
N ILE A 279 5.62 -32.20 -11.24
CA ILE A 279 4.67 -31.11 -11.49
C ILE A 279 5.32 -29.76 -11.15
N ILE A 280 5.85 -29.59 -9.94
CA ILE A 280 6.50 -28.34 -9.52
C ILE A 280 7.64 -27.97 -10.45
N LYS A 281 8.48 -28.95 -10.86
CA LYS A 281 9.58 -28.71 -11.78
C LYS A 281 9.09 -28.20 -13.13
N VAL A 282 8.06 -28.83 -13.71
CA VAL A 282 7.52 -28.43 -15.01
C VAL A 282 6.83 -27.07 -14.93
N LEU A 283 6.09 -26.80 -13.86
CA LEU A 283 5.47 -25.49 -13.64
C LEU A 283 6.54 -24.40 -13.60
N ALA A 284 7.57 -24.56 -12.76
CA ALA A 284 8.67 -23.61 -12.62
C ALA A 284 9.39 -23.26 -13.94
N LEU A 285 9.35 -24.18 -14.91
CA LEU A 285 9.96 -24.00 -16.22
C LEU A 285 9.01 -23.41 -17.26
N SER A 286 7.70 -23.50 -17.03
CA SER A 286 6.70 -23.08 -18.00
C SER A 286 6.39 -21.61 -17.88
N ARG A 287 6.37 -20.89 -19.01
CA ARG A 287 5.93 -19.49 -19.04
C ARG A 287 4.43 -19.39 -18.83
N TRP A 288 3.67 -20.29 -19.44
CA TRP A 288 2.21 -20.33 -19.32
C TRP A 288 1.76 -21.60 -18.62
N ILE A 289 0.79 -21.48 -17.74
CA ILE A 289 0.16 -22.62 -17.08
C ILE A 289 -1.33 -22.60 -17.45
N VAL A 290 -1.80 -23.68 -18.05
CA VAL A 290 -3.21 -23.86 -18.43
C VAL A 290 -3.85 -24.85 -17.48
N LEU A 291 -4.73 -24.37 -16.61
CA LEU A 291 -5.54 -25.16 -15.71
C LEU A 291 -6.81 -25.60 -16.43
N TYR A 292 -6.86 -26.85 -16.90
CA TYR A 292 -7.98 -27.35 -17.71
C TYR A 292 -8.98 -28.14 -16.88
N ASN A 293 -10.23 -27.67 -16.90
CA ASN A 293 -11.41 -28.32 -16.31
C ASN A 293 -11.20 -28.72 -14.85
N ILE A 294 -10.63 -27.80 -14.09
CA ILE A 294 -10.36 -27.98 -12.68
C ILE A 294 -11.63 -27.60 -11.89
N ASP A 295 -12.05 -28.46 -10.97
CA ASP A 295 -13.19 -28.19 -10.08
C ASP A 295 -12.76 -27.34 -8.86
N ASP A 296 -13.73 -26.74 -8.16
CA ASP A 296 -13.52 -25.93 -6.93
C ASP A 296 -12.83 -26.73 -5.83
N GLU A 297 -12.99 -28.06 -5.89
CA GLU A 297 -12.34 -28.98 -5.00
C GLU A 297 -10.82 -28.92 -5.08
N ILE A 298 -10.21 -28.30 -6.10
CA ILE A 298 -8.74 -28.12 -6.16
C ILE A 298 -8.20 -27.45 -4.90
N ARG A 299 -8.94 -26.50 -4.33
CA ARG A 299 -8.53 -25.78 -3.12
C ARG A 299 -8.43 -26.71 -1.91
N TYR A 300 -9.32 -27.70 -1.84
CA TYR A 300 -9.38 -28.66 -0.75
C TYR A 300 -8.48 -29.88 -1.00
N LYS A 301 -8.45 -30.39 -2.23
CA LYS A 301 -7.71 -31.59 -2.63
C LYS A 301 -6.22 -31.33 -2.84
N TYR A 302 -5.86 -30.15 -3.35
CA TYR A 302 -4.48 -29.82 -3.75
C TYR A 302 -4.06 -28.41 -3.26
N PRO A 303 -4.13 -28.13 -1.95
CA PRO A 303 -3.73 -26.82 -1.42
C PRO A 303 -2.29 -26.44 -1.78
N TRP A 304 -1.40 -27.44 -1.85
CA TRP A 304 0.00 -27.23 -2.25
C TRP A 304 0.15 -26.70 -3.68
N LEU A 305 -0.76 -27.06 -4.58
CA LEU A 305 -0.71 -26.62 -5.97
C LEU A 305 -1.11 -25.16 -6.06
N LEU A 306 -2.17 -24.76 -5.36
CA LEU A 306 -2.58 -23.35 -5.30
C LEU A 306 -1.49 -22.47 -4.70
N THR A 307 -0.86 -22.88 -3.59
CA THR A 307 0.27 -22.13 -3.02
C THR A 307 1.41 -21.98 -4.02
N CYS A 308 1.77 -23.05 -4.73
CA CYS A 308 2.82 -23.02 -5.75
C CYS A 308 2.47 -22.06 -6.89
N LEU A 309 1.24 -22.12 -7.40
CA LEU A 309 0.82 -21.26 -8.51
C LEU A 309 0.72 -19.79 -8.10
N GLU A 310 0.26 -19.51 -6.88
CA GLU A 310 0.19 -18.17 -6.31
C GLU A 310 1.59 -17.56 -6.13
N GLU A 311 2.53 -18.32 -5.59
CA GLU A 311 3.95 -17.90 -5.50
C GLU A 311 4.52 -17.56 -6.89
N MET A 312 4.24 -18.38 -7.90
CA MET A 312 4.74 -18.17 -9.25
C MET A 312 4.20 -16.90 -9.91
N VAL A 313 2.90 -16.61 -9.73
CA VAL A 313 2.29 -15.37 -10.22
C VAL A 313 2.84 -14.15 -9.47
N HIS A 314 2.99 -14.27 -8.15
CA HIS A 314 3.57 -13.20 -7.35
C HIS A 314 5.00 -12.84 -7.78
N GLU A 315 5.79 -13.85 -8.14
CA GLU A 315 7.14 -13.66 -8.68
C GLU A 315 7.17 -13.23 -10.15
N GLY A 316 6.02 -13.25 -10.85
CA GLY A 316 5.94 -12.98 -12.28
C GLY A 316 6.70 -13.99 -13.14
N THR A 317 6.84 -15.23 -12.66
CA THR A 317 7.58 -16.29 -13.37
C THR A 317 6.72 -17.00 -14.41
N SER A 318 5.40 -17.04 -14.17
CA SER A 318 4.44 -17.67 -15.04
C SER A 318 3.09 -16.95 -15.02
N ASP A 319 2.42 -16.97 -16.17
CA ASP A 319 1.04 -16.51 -16.34
C ASP A 319 0.10 -17.72 -16.35
N ILE A 320 -1.11 -17.56 -15.79
CA ILE A 320 -2.02 -18.69 -15.58
C ILE A 320 -3.37 -18.45 -16.23
N ILE A 321 -3.76 -19.41 -17.07
CA ILE A 321 -5.06 -19.45 -17.76
C ILE A 321 -5.87 -20.58 -17.14
N ALA A 322 -7.06 -20.28 -16.65
CA ALA A 322 -7.99 -21.27 -16.15
C ALA A 322 -9.14 -21.49 -17.13
N ILE A 323 -9.33 -22.73 -17.56
CA ILE A 323 -10.43 -23.15 -18.42
C ILE A 323 -11.40 -23.95 -17.54
N TYR A 324 -12.60 -23.45 -17.36
CA TYR A 324 -13.61 -24.05 -16.48
C TYR A 324 -14.92 -24.29 -17.24
N SER A 325 -15.77 -25.16 -16.68
CA SER A 325 -17.08 -25.55 -17.22
C SER A 325 -18.10 -25.56 -16.08
N GLY A 326 -19.34 -25.18 -16.38
CA GLY A 326 -20.48 -25.34 -15.46
C GLY A 326 -20.52 -24.40 -14.25
N LYS A 327 -19.64 -23.41 -14.16
CA LYS A 327 -19.63 -22.41 -13.07
C LYS A 327 -19.78 -21.00 -13.61
N SER A 328 -20.21 -20.07 -12.76
CA SER A 328 -20.11 -18.65 -13.09
C SER A 328 -18.66 -18.19 -12.94
N GLN A 329 -18.29 -17.19 -13.75
CA GLN A 329 -16.99 -16.56 -13.66
C GLN A 329 -16.71 -15.99 -12.25
N GLU A 330 -17.73 -15.43 -11.59
CA GLU A 330 -17.61 -14.90 -10.24
C GLU A 330 -17.22 -15.97 -9.20
N GLU A 331 -17.74 -17.19 -9.32
CA GLU A 331 -17.38 -18.31 -8.45
C GLU A 331 -15.92 -18.70 -8.69
N TRP A 332 -15.50 -18.76 -9.95
CA TRP A 332 -14.12 -19.07 -10.30
C TRP A 332 -13.11 -18.03 -9.78
N THR A 333 -13.39 -16.74 -10.01
CA THR A 333 -12.53 -15.64 -9.55
C THR A 333 -12.44 -15.60 -8.01
N LYS A 334 -13.44 -16.12 -7.27
CA LYS A 334 -13.32 -16.27 -5.81
C LYS A 334 -12.31 -17.36 -5.41
N CYS A 335 -12.21 -18.43 -6.19
CA CYS A 335 -11.32 -19.56 -5.94
C CYS A 335 -9.86 -19.26 -6.33
N ILE A 336 -9.66 -18.68 -7.52
CA ILE A 336 -8.32 -18.41 -8.08
C ILE A 336 -8.30 -17.02 -8.77
N PRO A 337 -8.25 -15.92 -7.99
CA PRO A 337 -8.49 -14.55 -8.47
C PRO A 337 -7.43 -14.02 -9.45
N TRP A 338 -6.26 -14.64 -9.48
CA TRP A 338 -5.12 -14.20 -10.28
C TRP A 338 -5.03 -14.90 -11.66
N THR A 339 -6.04 -15.68 -12.04
CA THR A 339 -6.09 -16.37 -13.34
C THR A 339 -6.88 -15.61 -14.40
N VAL A 340 -6.48 -15.76 -15.67
CA VAL A 340 -7.37 -15.46 -16.80
C VAL A 340 -8.35 -16.61 -16.95
N ALA A 341 -9.63 -16.36 -16.67
CA ALA A 341 -10.66 -17.38 -16.62
C ALA A 341 -11.42 -17.47 -17.95
N ILE A 342 -11.56 -18.68 -18.51
CA ILE A 342 -12.26 -18.95 -19.78
C ILE A 342 -13.35 -19.98 -19.54
N ASP A 343 -14.60 -19.56 -19.74
CA ASP A 343 -15.79 -20.42 -19.65
C ASP A 343 -15.95 -21.21 -20.95
N ILE A 344 -15.61 -22.50 -20.92
CA ILE A 344 -15.66 -23.36 -22.11
C ILE A 344 -17.09 -23.62 -22.61
N ASP A 345 -18.11 -23.39 -21.77
CA ASP A 345 -19.50 -23.62 -22.16
C ASP A 345 -20.11 -22.41 -22.87
N LYS A 346 -19.59 -21.21 -22.61
CA LYS A 346 -20.01 -19.98 -23.28
C LYS A 346 -19.15 -19.62 -24.47
N GLU A 347 -17.85 -19.95 -24.45
CA GLU A 347 -16.92 -19.56 -25.50
C GLU A 347 -16.70 -20.67 -26.52
N CYS A 348 -17.38 -20.57 -27.66
CA CYS A 348 -17.25 -21.50 -28.78
C CYS A 348 -15.84 -21.57 -29.41
N TYR A 349 -14.96 -20.60 -29.11
CA TYR A 349 -13.58 -20.52 -29.60
C TYR A 349 -12.53 -20.49 -28.48
N ALA A 350 -12.82 -21.10 -27.33
CA ALA A 350 -11.94 -21.08 -26.16
C ALA A 350 -10.48 -21.53 -26.48
N ALA A 351 -10.30 -22.55 -27.35
CA ALA A 351 -8.97 -23.01 -27.76
C ALA A 351 -8.18 -21.96 -28.57
N GLU A 352 -8.84 -21.27 -29.50
CA GLU A 352 -8.22 -20.17 -30.26
C GLU A 352 -7.88 -18.98 -29.36
N LYS A 353 -8.73 -18.68 -28.37
CA LYS A 353 -8.47 -17.62 -27.38
C LYS A 353 -7.24 -17.94 -26.53
N VAL A 354 -7.14 -19.16 -26.01
CA VAL A 354 -5.93 -19.63 -25.29
C VAL A 354 -4.69 -19.51 -26.17
N GLN A 355 -4.79 -19.91 -27.44
CA GLN A 355 -3.70 -19.81 -28.39
C GLN A 355 -3.28 -18.34 -28.64
N LYS A 356 -4.23 -17.41 -28.76
CA LYS A 356 -3.94 -15.97 -28.91
C LYS A 356 -3.24 -15.38 -27.69
N ILE A 357 -3.70 -15.76 -26.48
CA ILE A 357 -3.11 -15.35 -25.20
C ILE A 357 -1.66 -15.84 -25.12
N ILE A 358 -1.43 -17.14 -25.30
CA ILE A 358 -0.10 -17.77 -25.22
C ILE A 358 0.88 -17.13 -26.22
N ASN A 359 0.43 -16.85 -27.45
CA ASN A 359 1.24 -16.23 -28.49
C ASN A 359 1.53 -14.73 -28.25
N GLY A 360 0.94 -14.12 -27.21
CA GLY A 360 1.04 -12.68 -26.97
C GLY A 360 0.43 -11.82 -28.09
N LYS A 361 -0.29 -12.43 -29.06
CA LYS A 361 -0.90 -11.73 -30.21
C LYS A 361 -2.15 -10.97 -29.84
N THR A 362 -2.76 -11.32 -28.71
CA THR A 362 -3.82 -10.54 -28.08
C THR A 362 -3.88 -11.01 -26.63
N ILE A 363 -3.25 -10.26 -25.72
CA ILE A 363 -3.93 -10.03 -24.46
C ILE A 363 -4.97 -8.98 -24.87
N GLU A 364 -6.13 -9.39 -25.37
CA GLU A 364 -7.33 -8.61 -25.07
C GLU A 364 -7.20 -8.47 -23.57
N LEU A 365 -6.89 -7.25 -23.07
CA LEU A 365 -6.77 -6.95 -21.63
C LEU A 365 -7.83 -7.80 -21.00
N ALA A 366 -7.42 -8.91 -20.35
CA ALA A 366 -8.35 -9.96 -20.00
C ALA A 366 -9.49 -9.21 -19.35
N THR A 367 -10.69 -9.28 -19.92
CA THR A 367 -11.83 -8.38 -19.65
C THR A 367 -12.28 -8.42 -18.18
N ASP A 368 -11.49 -9.08 -17.35
CA ASP A 368 -11.66 -9.55 -16.01
C ASP A 368 -10.44 -9.14 -15.16
N ILE A 369 -9.90 -7.92 -15.36
CA ILE A 369 -9.08 -7.32 -14.31
C ILE A 369 -9.95 -7.33 -13.05
N ALA A 370 -9.60 -8.20 -12.09
CA ALA A 370 -10.36 -8.33 -10.86
C ALA A 370 -10.44 -6.96 -10.19
N ILE A 371 -11.66 -6.45 -10.05
CA ILE A 371 -11.93 -5.19 -9.38
C ILE A 371 -11.96 -5.50 -7.89
N GLY A 372 -10.85 -5.34 -7.19
CA GLY A 372 -10.97 -5.16 -5.75
C GLY A 372 -11.18 -3.69 -5.38
N ASP A 373 -10.76 -3.30 -4.18
CA ASP A 373 -10.99 -1.98 -3.61
C ASP A 373 -10.15 -0.85 -4.26
N LEU A 374 -10.72 -0.19 -5.26
CA LEU A 374 -10.12 0.95 -5.96
C LEU A 374 -10.08 2.21 -5.08
N SER A 375 -10.92 2.24 -4.04
CA SER A 375 -11.26 3.42 -3.26
C SER A 375 -10.06 4.07 -2.60
N PHE A 376 -9.18 3.26 -2.03
CA PHE A 376 -8.02 3.76 -1.31
C PHE A 376 -6.98 4.35 -2.25
N GLY A 377 -6.64 3.66 -3.34
CA GLY A 377 -5.70 4.17 -4.34
C GLY A 377 -6.18 5.47 -4.98
N LEU A 378 -7.47 5.54 -5.32
CA LEU A 378 -8.11 6.74 -5.85
C LEU A 378 -8.15 7.89 -4.83
N ALA A 379 -8.53 7.63 -3.57
CA ALA A 379 -8.57 8.65 -2.53
C ALA A 379 -7.19 9.23 -2.24
N TRP A 380 -6.16 8.38 -2.10
CA TRP A 380 -4.78 8.82 -1.85
C TRP A 380 -4.19 9.57 -3.03
N ALA A 381 -4.38 9.08 -4.26
CA ALA A 381 -3.92 9.80 -5.44
C ALA A 381 -4.56 11.18 -5.54
N PHE A 382 -5.86 11.27 -5.31
CA PHE A 382 -6.57 12.54 -5.34
C PHE A 382 -6.07 13.47 -4.23
N TYR A 383 -5.89 12.96 -3.02
CA TYR A 383 -5.38 13.77 -1.93
C TYR A 383 -3.97 14.29 -2.21
N VAL A 384 -3.01 13.40 -2.51
CA VAL A 384 -1.59 13.76 -2.66
C VAL A 384 -1.34 14.62 -3.87
N ASN A 385 -1.96 14.29 -5.01
CA ASN A 385 -1.65 14.95 -6.28
C ASN A 385 -2.54 16.16 -6.58
N TYR A 386 -3.63 16.35 -5.84
CA TYR A 386 -4.60 17.40 -6.11
C TYR A 386 -5.01 18.19 -4.87
N LEU A 387 -5.65 17.56 -3.87
CA LEU A 387 -6.17 18.31 -2.71
C LEU A 387 -5.06 18.99 -1.92
N LYS A 388 -3.99 18.27 -1.58
CA LYS A 388 -2.89 18.80 -0.77
C LYS A 388 -2.24 20.05 -1.40
N PRO A 389 -1.89 20.08 -2.70
CA PRO A 389 -1.45 21.31 -3.34
C PRO A 389 -2.53 22.39 -3.35
N VAL A 390 -3.74 22.06 -3.80
CA VAL A 390 -4.75 23.08 -4.13
C VAL A 390 -5.29 23.81 -2.91
N THR A 391 -5.32 23.17 -1.73
CA THR A 391 -5.88 23.76 -0.50
C THR A 391 -4.93 24.68 0.25
N HIS A 392 -3.62 24.65 -0.04
CA HIS A 392 -2.59 25.33 0.76
C HIS A 392 -2.77 26.85 0.83
N ASP A 393 -3.27 27.49 -0.22
CA ASP A 393 -3.49 28.94 -0.34
C ASP A 393 -4.91 29.29 -0.84
N LEU A 394 -5.81 28.30 -0.84
CA LEU A 394 -7.12 28.45 -1.48
C LEU A 394 -7.97 29.54 -0.83
N HIS A 395 -7.90 29.66 0.51
CA HIS A 395 -8.68 30.65 1.25
C HIS A 395 -8.39 32.08 0.80
N ASP A 396 -7.10 32.42 0.67
CA ASP A 396 -6.67 33.77 0.30
C ASP A 396 -7.08 34.10 -1.13
N ARG A 397 -6.86 33.17 -2.06
CA ARG A 397 -7.24 33.32 -3.48
C ARG A 397 -8.76 33.50 -3.65
N VAL A 398 -9.54 32.82 -2.83
CA VAL A 398 -11.01 32.90 -2.86
C VAL A 398 -11.49 34.21 -2.27
N THR A 399 -10.88 34.65 -1.17
CA THR A 399 -11.22 35.92 -0.51
C THR A 399 -10.94 37.11 -1.42
N GLU A 400 -9.82 37.11 -2.14
CA GLU A 400 -9.48 38.12 -3.16
C GLU A 400 -10.60 38.25 -4.21
N VAL A 401 -10.97 37.14 -4.85
CA VAL A 401 -11.99 37.10 -5.89
C VAL A 401 -13.37 37.45 -5.36
N LEU A 402 -13.74 36.96 -4.17
CA LEU A 402 -15.02 37.27 -3.55
C LEU A 402 -15.16 38.77 -3.28
N ASN A 403 -14.11 39.43 -2.77
CA ASN A 403 -14.13 40.87 -2.52
C ASN A 403 -14.32 41.68 -3.81
N GLU A 404 -13.67 41.27 -4.90
CA GLU A 404 -13.88 41.90 -6.22
C GLU A 404 -15.33 41.77 -6.69
N GLU A 405 -15.92 40.59 -6.54
CA GLU A 405 -17.31 40.33 -6.97
C GLU A 405 -18.32 41.09 -6.11
N LEU A 406 -18.09 41.20 -4.80
CA LEU A 406 -18.92 42.00 -3.90
C LEU A 406 -18.86 43.49 -4.25
N ASN A 407 -17.68 44.01 -4.59
CA ASN A 407 -17.50 45.40 -5.00
C ASN A 407 -18.19 45.70 -6.33
N LYS A 408 -18.17 44.77 -7.29
CA LYS A 408 -18.84 44.93 -8.60
C LYS A 408 -20.37 44.88 -8.50
N SER A 409 -20.89 44.06 -7.59
CA SER A 409 -22.31 43.71 -7.56
C SER A 409 -23.20 44.77 -6.91
N GLY A 410 -22.64 45.81 -6.28
CA GLY A 410 -23.41 46.94 -5.72
C GLY A 410 -24.52 46.49 -4.76
N ILE A 411 -24.25 45.45 -3.97
CA ILE A 411 -25.26 44.70 -3.24
C ILE A 411 -25.71 45.51 -2.01
N ASP A 412 -26.71 46.37 -2.18
CA ASP A 412 -27.39 47.01 -1.05
C ASP A 412 -28.52 46.10 -0.54
N GLY A 413 -28.56 45.89 0.78
CA GLY A 413 -29.63 45.14 1.46
C GLY A 413 -29.68 43.63 1.27
N THR A 414 -28.78 42.97 0.52
CA THR A 414 -28.78 41.50 0.37
C THR A 414 -27.87 40.83 1.39
N THR A 415 -28.32 39.74 2.01
CA THR A 415 -27.50 38.94 2.94
C THR A 415 -26.51 38.09 2.16
N VAL A 416 -25.21 38.31 2.38
CA VAL A 416 -24.15 37.50 1.76
C VAL A 416 -23.64 36.48 2.75
N LYS A 417 -23.60 35.21 2.34
CA LYS A 417 -22.96 34.12 3.07
C LYS A 417 -21.88 33.48 2.21
N SER A 418 -20.71 33.19 2.77
CA SER A 418 -19.65 32.46 2.07
C SER A 418 -19.23 31.26 2.89
N SER A 419 -19.05 30.11 2.23
CA SER A 419 -18.52 28.91 2.87
C SER A 419 -17.03 29.07 3.18
N ASN A 420 -16.61 28.47 4.30
CA ASN A 420 -15.20 28.33 4.68
C ASN A 420 -14.61 26.97 4.28
N TYR A 421 -15.25 26.23 3.38
CA TYR A 421 -14.82 24.90 2.96
C TYR A 421 -14.63 24.82 1.45
N PHE A 422 -13.70 23.96 1.03
CA PHE A 422 -13.65 23.48 -0.34
C PHE A 422 -14.58 22.27 -0.49
N TRP A 423 -15.62 22.41 -1.30
CA TRP A 423 -16.65 21.38 -1.46
C TRP A 423 -16.32 20.39 -2.57
N GLN A 424 -16.24 19.12 -2.21
CA GLN A 424 -16.11 18.00 -3.13
C GLN A 424 -17.48 17.32 -3.30
N ILE A 425 -18.07 17.52 -4.48
CA ILE A 425 -19.42 17.06 -4.81
C ILE A 425 -19.33 15.64 -5.42
N ILE A 426 -19.98 14.67 -4.79
CA ILE A 426 -19.99 13.26 -5.20
C ILE A 426 -21.41 12.90 -5.68
N PRO A 427 -21.64 12.75 -7.01
CA PRO A 427 -22.91 12.25 -7.54
C PRO A 427 -23.04 10.73 -7.39
N THR A 428 -24.21 10.20 -7.01
CA THR A 428 -24.46 8.74 -6.94
C THR A 428 -24.19 8.03 -8.27
N SER A 429 -24.46 8.68 -9.41
CA SER A 429 -24.23 8.08 -10.73
C SER A 429 -22.76 8.06 -11.18
N CYS A 430 -21.85 8.68 -10.42
CA CYS A 430 -20.47 9.00 -10.84
C CYS A 430 -20.37 9.94 -12.07
N SER A 431 -21.48 10.56 -12.52
CA SER A 431 -21.48 11.48 -13.66
C SER A 431 -21.03 12.88 -13.25
N CYS A 432 -19.86 13.30 -13.73
CA CYS A 432 -19.29 14.60 -13.39
C CYS A 432 -19.45 15.60 -14.55
N VAL A 433 -20.51 16.40 -14.49
CA VAL A 433 -20.74 17.58 -15.35
C VAL A 433 -20.54 18.88 -14.56
N PRO A 434 -20.39 20.06 -15.19
CA PRO A 434 -20.30 21.34 -14.50
C PRO A 434 -21.47 21.59 -13.55
N LEU A 435 -21.23 22.19 -12.38
CA LEU A 435 -22.25 22.31 -11.32
C LEU A 435 -23.48 23.13 -11.76
N ASN A 436 -23.27 24.16 -12.56
CA ASN A 436 -24.31 25.00 -13.13
C ASN A 436 -25.13 24.32 -14.24
N GLU A 437 -24.70 23.15 -14.74
CA GLU A 437 -25.50 22.31 -15.64
C GLU A 437 -26.33 21.26 -14.87
N ILE A 438 -26.03 21.04 -13.58
CA ILE A 438 -26.76 20.10 -12.71
C ILE A 438 -27.95 20.80 -12.08
N ASP A 439 -27.77 22.05 -11.69
CA ASP A 439 -28.77 22.83 -10.96
C ASP A 439 -28.71 24.29 -11.42
N ASP A 440 -29.78 24.73 -12.09
CA ASP A 440 -29.89 26.08 -12.66
C ASP A 440 -29.83 27.21 -11.62
N HIS A 441 -29.98 26.90 -10.32
CA HIS A 441 -29.80 27.87 -9.24
C HIS A 441 -28.33 28.14 -8.92
N ILE A 442 -27.41 27.30 -9.39
CA ILE A 442 -25.97 27.49 -9.26
C ILE A 442 -25.50 28.33 -10.43
N SER A 443 -24.92 29.50 -10.13
CA SER A 443 -24.39 30.41 -11.15
C SER A 443 -23.22 29.80 -11.93
N SER A 444 -22.93 30.39 -13.09
CA SER A 444 -21.72 30.07 -13.84
C SER A 444 -20.46 30.27 -12.98
N PRO A 445 -19.40 29.45 -13.20
CA PRO A 445 -18.19 29.52 -12.39
C PRO A 445 -17.47 30.86 -12.55
N ILE A 446 -17.14 31.48 -11.43
CA ILE A 446 -16.17 32.59 -11.34
C ILE A 446 -14.80 31.96 -11.14
N VAL A 447 -13.88 32.20 -12.08
CA VAL A 447 -12.56 31.55 -12.07
C VAL A 447 -11.71 32.14 -10.95
N VAL A 448 -11.35 31.30 -9.98
CA VAL A 448 -10.35 31.66 -8.97
C VAL A 448 -8.97 31.55 -9.60
N LYS A 449 -8.08 32.50 -9.27
CA LYS A 449 -6.69 32.50 -9.73
C LYS A 449 -6.08 31.10 -9.56
N PRO A 450 -5.62 30.43 -10.63
CA PRO A 450 -5.21 29.04 -10.53
C PRO A 450 -3.89 28.91 -9.78
N LEU A 451 -3.74 27.85 -8.98
CA LEU A 451 -2.45 27.52 -8.37
C LEU A 451 -1.52 26.95 -9.44
N LYS A 452 -0.34 27.53 -9.58
CA LYS A 452 0.71 27.07 -10.49
C LYS A 452 1.86 26.53 -9.65
N THR A 453 2.11 25.22 -9.71
CA THR A 453 3.23 24.59 -9.00
C THR A 453 4.00 23.61 -9.88
N LYS A 454 5.31 23.52 -9.68
CA LYS A 454 6.17 22.57 -10.40
C LYS A 454 6.17 21.24 -9.67
N MET A 455 5.54 20.22 -10.25
CA MET A 455 5.48 18.87 -9.71
C MET A 455 6.19 17.91 -10.65
N TYR A 456 7.18 17.17 -10.13
CA TYR A 456 7.90 16.14 -10.88
C TYR A 456 8.48 16.65 -12.22
N GLY A 457 9.02 17.89 -12.22
CA GLY A 457 9.59 18.51 -13.41
C GLY A 457 8.57 19.25 -14.30
N ALA A 458 7.28 18.94 -14.20
CA ALA A 458 6.23 19.59 -14.98
C ALA A 458 5.57 20.75 -14.22
N GLN A 459 5.30 21.86 -14.91
CA GLN A 459 4.45 22.92 -14.38
C GLN A 459 2.99 22.45 -14.42
N ARG A 460 2.38 22.28 -13.26
CA ARG A 460 0.95 21.95 -13.13
C ARG A 460 0.15 23.20 -12.78
N VAL A 461 -1.07 23.25 -13.32
CA VAL A 461 -2.03 24.31 -13.10
C VAL A 461 -3.29 23.70 -12.50
N PHE A 462 -3.66 24.15 -11.31
CA PHE A 462 -4.84 23.69 -10.57
C PHE A 462 -5.90 24.80 -10.59
N PRO A 463 -6.88 24.73 -11.51
CA PRO A 463 -7.98 25.68 -11.53
C PRO A 463 -8.92 25.41 -10.36
N CYS A 464 -9.53 26.47 -9.85
CA CYS A 464 -10.63 26.39 -8.88
C CYS A 464 -11.71 27.36 -9.30
N ASN A 465 -12.97 27.01 -9.01
CA ASN A 465 -14.11 27.83 -9.38
C ASN A 465 -14.90 28.22 -8.12
N LEU A 466 -15.25 29.49 -8.05
CA LEU A 466 -16.18 30.05 -7.07
C LEU A 466 -17.58 30.09 -7.73
N TYR A 467 -18.59 29.65 -7.00
CA TYR A 467 -19.98 29.64 -7.44
C TYR A 467 -20.83 30.46 -6.48
N SER A 468 -22.00 30.89 -6.95
CA SER A 468 -23.01 31.55 -6.13
C SER A 468 -24.38 30.91 -6.32
N ILE A 469 -25.17 30.89 -5.25
CA ILE A 469 -26.57 30.45 -5.27
C ILE A 469 -27.40 31.60 -4.72
N LYS A 470 -28.40 32.04 -5.49
CA LYS A 470 -29.32 33.11 -5.06
C LYS A 470 -30.64 32.51 -4.58
N ARG A 471 -31.01 32.80 -3.33
CA ARG A 471 -32.30 32.38 -2.77
C ARG A 471 -32.94 33.52 -1.98
N GLY A 472 -34.02 34.06 -2.54
CA GLY A 472 -34.67 35.25 -1.99
C GLY A 472 -33.71 36.44 -1.96
N ASN A 473 -33.54 37.04 -0.78
CA ASN A 473 -32.62 38.16 -0.54
C ASN A 473 -31.25 37.70 0.03
N ALA A 474 -30.88 36.43 -0.17
CA ALA A 474 -29.59 35.91 0.25
C ALA A 474 -28.80 35.35 -0.94
N VAL A 475 -27.49 35.57 -0.91
CA VAL A 475 -26.54 35.00 -1.89
C VAL A 475 -25.52 34.18 -1.12
N TYR A 476 -25.38 32.92 -1.54
CA TYR A 476 -24.48 31.95 -0.93
C TYR A 476 -23.31 31.68 -1.88
N TYR A 477 -22.11 32.04 -1.47
CA TYR A 477 -20.87 31.78 -2.20
C TYR A 477 -20.20 30.52 -1.68
N PHE A 478 -19.68 29.70 -2.58
CA PHE A 478 -18.91 28.52 -2.21
C PHE A 478 -17.91 28.15 -3.31
N VAL A 479 -16.79 27.55 -2.89
CA VAL A 479 -15.81 26.99 -3.81
C VAL A 479 -16.04 25.49 -3.82
N GLY A 480 -16.23 24.92 -5.01
CA GLY A 480 -16.51 23.50 -5.10
C GLY A 480 -16.32 22.94 -6.48
N GLU A 481 -16.30 21.64 -6.56
CA GLU A 481 -16.17 20.93 -7.83
C GLU A 481 -16.71 19.51 -7.71
N MET A 482 -16.93 18.88 -8.86
CA MET A 482 -17.21 17.46 -8.90
C MET A 482 -15.97 16.67 -8.50
N PHE A 483 -16.16 15.70 -7.64
CA PHE A 483 -15.11 14.82 -7.15
C PHE A 483 -14.60 13.92 -8.29
N THR A 484 -13.50 14.36 -8.92
CA THR A 484 -12.99 13.79 -10.17
C THR A 484 -12.71 12.28 -10.16
N PRO A 485 -12.34 11.63 -9.03
CA PRO A 485 -12.24 10.16 -9.00
C PRO A 485 -13.52 9.42 -9.40
N CYS A 486 -14.70 10.04 -9.31
CA CYS A 486 -15.93 9.48 -9.84
C CYS A 486 -15.86 9.24 -11.37
N LYS A 487 -15.19 10.14 -12.12
CA LYS A 487 -14.99 9.98 -13.56
C LYS A 487 -14.21 8.70 -13.87
N VAL A 488 -13.27 8.32 -13.00
CA VAL A 488 -12.49 7.09 -13.15
C VAL A 488 -13.42 5.87 -13.02
N LEU A 489 -14.24 5.83 -11.97
CA LEU A 489 -15.20 4.73 -11.77
C LEU A 489 -16.21 4.63 -12.93
N LYS A 490 -16.71 5.77 -13.43
CA LYS A 490 -17.62 5.81 -14.57
C LYS A 490 -16.93 5.33 -15.86
N ALA A 491 -15.71 5.80 -16.13
CA ALA A 491 -14.94 5.36 -17.29
C ALA A 491 -14.59 3.87 -17.24
N MET A 492 -14.27 3.33 -16.05
CA MET A 492 -14.05 1.90 -15.87
C MET A 492 -15.30 1.10 -16.22
N LYS A 493 -16.46 1.52 -15.71
CA LYS A 493 -17.76 0.92 -16.08
C LYS A 493 -18.02 1.00 -17.58
N GLU A 494 -17.81 2.15 -18.20
CA GLU A 494 -18.12 2.38 -19.63
C GLU A 494 -17.13 1.69 -20.57
N SER A 495 -15.89 1.46 -20.14
CA SER A 495 -14.85 0.86 -20.97
C SER A 495 -15.14 -0.58 -21.35
N ASN A 496 -15.99 -1.29 -20.60
CA ASN A 496 -16.20 -2.74 -20.67
C ASN A 496 -14.93 -3.61 -20.53
N ILE A 497 -13.74 -2.99 -20.41
CA ILE A 497 -12.45 -3.66 -20.15
C ILE A 497 -12.41 -4.20 -18.72
N VAL A 498 -13.07 -3.48 -17.82
CA VAL A 498 -13.18 -3.80 -16.41
C VAL A 498 -14.66 -4.01 -16.17
N HIS A 499 -15.10 -5.25 -15.93
CA HIS A 499 -16.50 -5.62 -15.69
C HIS A 499 -17.08 -5.02 -14.38
N LEU A 500 -17.07 -3.69 -14.28
CA LEU A 500 -17.57 -2.93 -13.14
C LEU A 500 -19.07 -2.73 -13.30
N SER A 501 -19.85 -3.64 -12.71
CA SER A 501 -21.31 -3.51 -12.66
C SER A 501 -21.74 -2.23 -11.95
N ASP A 502 -22.98 -1.77 -12.20
CA ASP A 502 -23.55 -0.61 -11.51
C ASP A 502 -23.56 -0.76 -9.98
N ALA A 503 -23.85 -1.97 -9.50
CA ALA A 503 -23.82 -2.28 -8.07
C ALA A 503 -22.38 -2.22 -7.51
N ALA A 504 -21.40 -2.75 -8.25
CA ALA A 504 -20.00 -2.68 -7.87
C ALA A 504 -19.48 -1.23 -7.88
N MET A 505 -19.80 -0.45 -8.90
CA MET A 505 -19.46 0.98 -8.98
C MET A 505 -20.01 1.76 -7.78
N LYS A 506 -21.28 1.59 -7.44
CA LYS A 506 -21.91 2.23 -6.26
C LYS A 506 -21.28 1.77 -4.94
N LYS A 507 -20.85 0.50 -4.85
CA LYS A 507 -20.11 -0.01 -3.69
C LYS A 507 -18.75 0.69 -3.56
N GLN A 508 -17.97 0.74 -4.64
CA GLN A 508 -16.67 1.42 -4.70
C GLN A 508 -16.82 2.92 -4.39
N LEU A 509 -17.86 3.59 -4.91
CA LEU A 509 -18.12 5.00 -4.61
C LEU A 509 -18.33 5.25 -3.10
N ARG A 510 -19.09 4.39 -2.43
CA ARG A 510 -19.31 4.49 -0.97
C ARG A 510 -18.02 4.28 -0.19
N GLN A 511 -17.23 3.28 -0.57
CA GLN A 511 -15.91 3.02 0.03
C GLN A 511 -14.97 4.20 -0.20
N LEU A 512 -14.92 4.75 -1.41
CA LEU A 512 -14.12 5.91 -1.79
C LEU A 512 -14.46 7.16 -0.99
N LYS A 513 -15.76 7.47 -0.84
CA LYS A 513 -16.22 8.54 0.04
C LYS A 513 -15.74 8.32 1.48
N HIS A 514 -15.93 7.12 2.02
CA HIS A 514 -15.55 6.81 3.39
C HIS A 514 -14.04 6.94 3.62
N THR A 515 -13.24 6.39 2.71
CA THR A 515 -11.78 6.45 2.77
C THR A 515 -11.29 7.89 2.69
N LEU A 516 -11.84 8.71 1.79
CA LEU A 516 -11.47 10.12 1.71
C LEU A 516 -11.87 10.90 2.98
N GLN A 517 -13.06 10.64 3.54
CA GLN A 517 -13.48 11.27 4.81
C GLN A 517 -12.54 10.93 5.97
N ASN A 518 -12.11 9.67 6.07
CA ASN A 518 -11.17 9.25 7.11
C ASN A 518 -9.78 9.87 6.90
N LEU A 519 -9.33 9.93 5.64
CA LEU A 519 -8.07 10.57 5.27
C LEU A 519 -8.08 12.05 5.66
N LEU A 520 -9.11 12.81 5.26
CA LEU A 520 -9.25 14.22 5.59
C LEU A 520 -9.28 14.47 7.10
N LYS A 521 -10.04 13.69 7.88
CA LYS A 521 -10.07 13.78 9.35
C LYS A 521 -8.70 13.55 9.99
N TYR A 522 -7.96 12.56 9.48
CA TYR A 522 -6.62 12.26 9.98
C TYR A 522 -5.65 13.41 9.73
N ILE A 523 -5.73 14.03 8.55
CA ILE A 523 -4.86 15.14 8.14
C ILE A 523 -5.20 16.44 8.86
N GLU A 524 -6.48 16.75 9.04
CA GLU A 524 -6.93 17.93 9.81
C GLU A 524 -6.33 17.94 11.23
N GLY A 525 -6.16 16.77 11.84
CA GLY A 525 -5.48 16.65 13.14
C GLY A 525 -3.95 16.81 13.09
N ALA A 526 -3.34 16.71 11.91
CA ALA A 526 -1.89 16.69 11.73
C ALA A 526 -1.31 17.98 11.11
N ASN A 527 -2.04 18.66 10.22
CA ASN A 527 -1.59 19.87 9.53
C ASN A 527 -2.80 20.80 9.27
N ALA A 528 -2.86 21.93 9.96
CA ALA A 528 -4.00 22.87 9.91
C ALA A 528 -3.89 23.94 8.81
N ASP A 529 -2.86 23.88 7.96
CA ASP A 529 -2.60 24.93 6.97
C ASP A 529 -3.40 24.67 5.69
N GLY A 530 -4.54 25.36 5.54
CA GLY A 530 -5.34 25.38 4.30
C GLY A 530 -6.85 25.44 4.53
N LEU A 531 -7.60 25.62 3.44
CA LEU A 531 -9.07 25.58 3.50
C LEU A 531 -9.54 24.13 3.77
N PRO A 532 -10.32 23.86 4.83
CA PRO A 532 -10.81 22.52 5.11
C PRO A 532 -11.69 22.00 3.98
N VAL A 533 -11.64 20.70 3.72
CA VAL A 533 -12.39 20.06 2.63
C VAL A 533 -13.64 19.40 3.20
N LYS A 534 -14.80 19.65 2.59
CA LYS A 534 -16.04 18.94 2.91
C LYS A 534 -16.57 18.19 1.69
N ILE A 535 -17.26 17.09 1.96
CA ILE A 535 -17.82 16.22 0.93
C ILE A 535 -19.33 16.27 1.00
N ILE A 536 -19.97 16.56 -0.13
CA ILE A 536 -21.41 16.40 -0.32
C ILE A 536 -21.62 15.19 -1.20
N HIS A 537 -22.48 14.28 -0.77
CA HIS A 537 -22.93 13.15 -1.57
C HIS A 537 -24.38 13.37 -1.92
N PHE A 538 -24.72 13.43 -3.21
CA PHE A 538 -26.06 13.77 -3.66
C PHE A 538 -26.56 12.79 -4.73
N GLU A 539 -27.88 12.60 -4.76
CA GLU A 539 -28.56 11.76 -5.75
C GLU A 539 -28.90 12.59 -6.99
N ASP A 540 -28.09 12.45 -8.03
CA ASP A 540 -28.18 13.26 -9.26
C ASP A 540 -29.28 12.80 -10.23
N ARG A 541 -30.04 11.76 -9.88
CA ARG A 541 -31.23 11.29 -10.61
C ARG A 541 -32.55 11.73 -9.96
N GLY A 542 -32.48 12.37 -8.79
CA GLY A 542 -33.65 12.77 -8.02
C GLY A 542 -34.10 14.21 -8.30
N HIS A 543 -35.25 14.58 -7.72
CA HIS A 543 -35.74 15.97 -7.71
C HIS A 543 -35.08 16.86 -6.66
N SER A 544 -34.16 16.34 -5.85
CA SER A 544 -33.46 17.14 -4.84
C SER A 544 -32.46 18.07 -5.52
N ALA A 545 -32.68 19.38 -5.42
CA ALA A 545 -31.77 20.38 -5.93
C ALA A 545 -30.45 20.34 -5.12
N LEU A 546 -29.31 20.28 -5.81
CA LEU A 546 -27.97 20.31 -5.19
C LEU A 546 -27.77 21.62 -4.41
N SER A 547 -28.32 22.71 -4.93
CA SER A 547 -28.32 24.03 -4.31
C SER A 547 -28.98 24.04 -2.92
N ASP A 548 -30.05 23.27 -2.69
CA ASP A 548 -30.72 23.17 -1.39
C ASP A 548 -29.78 22.56 -0.33
N GLU A 549 -29.10 21.46 -0.68
CA GLU A 549 -28.18 20.78 0.24
C GLU A 549 -26.93 21.62 0.52
N LEU A 550 -26.43 22.35 -0.48
CA LEU A 550 -25.35 23.33 -0.31
C LEU A 550 -25.78 24.48 0.60
N ILE A 551 -26.93 25.11 0.35
CA ILE A 551 -27.44 26.22 1.19
C ILE A 551 -27.59 25.77 2.64
N LYS A 552 -28.20 24.61 2.86
CA LYS A 552 -28.36 24.02 4.20
C LYS A 552 -27.00 23.80 4.87
N SER A 553 -26.05 23.23 4.13
CA SER A 553 -24.71 22.96 4.63
C SER A 553 -23.93 24.22 4.97
N ILE A 554 -23.96 25.23 4.10
CA ILE A 554 -23.30 26.54 4.29
C ILE A 554 -23.94 27.28 5.46
N SER A 555 -25.27 27.26 5.56
CA SER A 555 -25.98 27.91 6.67
C SER A 555 -25.62 27.32 8.02
N SER A 556 -25.37 26.00 8.09
CA SER A 556 -24.93 25.33 9.32
C SER A 556 -23.46 25.60 9.72
N GLU A 557 -22.71 26.33 8.90
CA GLU A 557 -21.32 26.69 9.23
C GLU A 557 -21.22 27.83 10.24
N ASP A 558 -22.27 28.64 10.37
CA ASP A 558 -22.22 29.89 11.13
C ASP A 558 -21.75 29.64 12.58
N PRO A 559 -20.61 30.24 13.00
CA PRO A 559 -20.00 29.97 14.30
C PRO A 559 -20.88 30.41 15.48
N ILE A 560 -21.85 31.30 15.24
CA ILE A 560 -22.83 31.74 16.25
C ILE A 560 -23.76 30.58 16.63
N GLU A 561 -24.23 29.78 15.67
CA GLU A 561 -25.00 28.56 15.98
C GLU A 561 -24.14 27.52 16.70
N LYS A 562 -22.85 27.36 16.37
CA LYS A 562 -21.98 26.41 17.09
C LYS A 562 -21.68 26.83 18.53
N LYS A 563 -21.49 28.13 18.80
CA LYS A 563 -21.35 28.64 20.17
C LYS A 563 -22.66 28.50 20.95
N LEU A 564 -23.80 28.86 20.35
CA LEU A 564 -25.12 28.71 20.99
C LEU A 564 -25.49 27.24 21.20
N THR A 565 -25.24 26.34 20.25
CA THR A 565 -25.54 24.91 20.40
C THR A 565 -24.64 24.24 21.43
N LYS A 566 -23.35 24.61 21.53
CA LYS A 566 -22.51 24.16 22.66
C LYS A 566 -23.05 24.69 23.98
N GLN A 567 -23.37 25.98 24.06
CA GLN A 567 -23.83 26.63 25.28
C GLN A 567 -25.19 26.08 25.76
N TYR A 568 -26.14 25.83 24.85
CA TYR A 568 -27.44 25.21 25.15
C TYR A 568 -27.32 23.73 25.53
N LYS A 569 -26.37 22.99 24.95
CA LYS A 569 -26.15 21.57 25.31
C LYS A 569 -25.50 21.43 26.70
N TYR A 570 -24.68 22.39 27.11
CA TYR A 570 -24.16 22.47 28.48
C TYR A 570 -25.25 22.90 29.48
N SER A 571 -26.06 23.91 29.15
CA SER A 571 -27.14 24.36 30.05
C SER A 571 -28.25 23.32 30.23
N LEU A 572 -28.65 22.60 29.19
CA LEU A 572 -29.59 21.47 29.30
C LEU A 572 -29.01 20.29 30.10
N SER A 573 -27.69 20.07 30.06
CA SER A 573 -27.06 19.04 30.89
C SER A 573 -26.98 19.43 32.36
N GLU A 574 -26.76 20.71 32.68
CA GLU A 574 -26.79 21.21 34.06
C GLU A 574 -28.20 21.26 34.64
N GLU A 575 -29.20 21.67 33.86
CA GLU A 575 -30.62 21.64 34.27
C GLU A 575 -31.13 20.20 34.46
N CYS A 576 -30.76 19.26 33.59
CA CYS A 576 -31.11 17.85 33.79
C CYS A 576 -30.39 17.25 35.01
N MET A 577 -29.16 17.64 35.29
CA MET A 577 -28.42 17.14 36.46
C MET A 577 -28.93 17.78 37.78
N SER A 578 -29.38 19.03 37.78
CA SER A 578 -29.98 19.67 38.96
C SER A 578 -31.40 19.18 39.25
N MET A 579 -32.18 18.82 38.22
CA MET A 579 -33.48 18.16 38.40
C MET A 579 -33.35 16.71 38.89
N LEU A 580 -32.22 16.05 38.63
CA LEU A 580 -31.93 14.73 39.18
C LEU A 580 -31.42 14.81 40.63
N SER A 581 -30.65 15.83 41.01
CA SER A 581 -30.15 15.97 42.39
C SER A 581 -31.20 16.48 43.38
N SER A 582 -32.29 17.10 42.92
CA SER A 582 -33.38 17.62 43.76
C SER A 582 -34.53 16.63 43.97
N LYS A 583 -34.42 15.41 43.42
CA LYS A 583 -35.37 14.31 43.66
C LYS A 583 -34.80 13.21 44.57
N GLU A 584 -33.61 13.40 45.13
CA GLU A 584 -32.99 12.50 46.11
C GLU A 584 -32.99 13.06 47.55
N GLU A 585 -33.68 14.17 47.79
CA GLU A 585 -34.14 14.62 49.13
C GLU A 585 -35.67 14.53 49.19
#